data_AF-R7V111-F1
#
_entry.id   AF-R7V111-F1
#
_cell.length_a   1.000
_cell.length_b   1.000
_cell.length_c   1.000
_cell.angle_alpha   90.00
_cell.angle_beta   90.00
_cell.angle_gamma   90.00
#
_symmetry.space_group_name_H-M   'P 1'
#
loop_
_entity.id
_entity.type
_entity.pdbx_description
1 polymer ?
#
loop_
_entity_poly.entity_id
_entity_poly.type
_entity_poly.pdbx_seq_one_letter_code
_entity_poly.pdbx_strand_id
1 'polypeptide(L)'
;MTESSNAKQWHKYCKQLYRVSAVKEAIPIMTVGTESYITAKDKATILNQTFIAKSRASSRPRFPSLKKRTDSTLADILFNEYRVKKILQDLNINKASGPDGIQPSTLKNCSDSLH
;
A
#
# COMPACT_ATOMS: atom_id res chain seq x y z
N MET A 1 14.01 -26.16 -24.62
CA MET A 1 12.87 -27.01 -24.23
C MET A 1 12.21 -26.34 -23.03
N THR A 2 11.10 -25.66 -23.25
CA THR A 2 10.36 -24.97 -22.19
C THR A 2 9.51 -25.99 -21.44
N GLU A 3 9.96 -26.39 -20.25
CA GLU A 3 9.13 -27.14 -19.31
C GLU A 3 7.94 -26.26 -18.91
N SER A 4 6.81 -26.49 -19.57
CA SER A 4 5.52 -26.02 -19.10
C SER A 4 5.21 -26.78 -17.82
N SER A 5 5.43 -26.13 -16.67
CA SER A 5 4.95 -26.62 -15.38
C SER A 5 3.44 -26.80 -15.49
N ASN A 6 3.01 -28.06 -15.59
CA ASN A 6 1.62 -28.41 -15.77
C ASN A 6 0.86 -27.94 -14.53
N ALA A 7 0.07 -26.88 -14.66
CA ALA A 7 -0.66 -26.26 -13.55
C ALA A 7 -1.51 -27.27 -12.77
N LYS A 8 -1.96 -28.36 -13.41
CA LYS A 8 -2.68 -29.46 -12.74
C LYS A 8 -1.77 -30.29 -11.83
N GLN A 9 -0.53 -30.55 -12.25
CA GLN A 9 0.46 -31.23 -11.41
C GLN A 9 0.86 -30.36 -10.21
N TRP A 10 1.07 -29.07 -10.43
CA TRP A 10 1.32 -28.11 -9.34
C TRP A 10 0.16 -28.06 -8.35
N HIS A 11 -1.06 -27.93 -8.85
CA HIS A 11 -2.27 -27.90 -8.02
C HIS A 11 -2.47 -29.21 -7.23
N LYS A 12 -2.16 -30.37 -7.83
CA LYS A 12 -2.20 -31.68 -7.16
C LYS A 12 -1.15 -31.78 -6.06
N TYR A 13 0.07 -31.32 -6.33
CA TYR A 13 1.17 -31.27 -5.35
C TYR A 13 0.82 -30.39 -4.15
N CYS A 14 0.30 -29.17 -4.39
CA CYS A 14 -0.18 -28.29 -3.34
C CYS A 14 -1.26 -28.97 -2.48
N LYS A 15 -2.28 -29.58 -3.11
CA LYS A 15 -3.33 -30.31 -2.38
C LYS A 15 -2.79 -31.46 -1.55
N GLN A 16 -1.74 -32.14 -2.00
CA GLN A 16 -1.10 -33.22 -1.25
C GLN A 16 -0.40 -32.69 0.01
N LEU A 17 0.32 -31.57 -0.08
CA LEU A 17 0.91 -30.90 1.08
C LEU A 17 -0.15 -30.43 2.08
N TYR A 18 -1.25 -29.85 1.59
CA TYR A 18 -2.34 -29.36 2.45
C TYR A 18 -3.20 -30.48 3.05
N ARG A 19 -3.30 -31.66 2.42
CA ARG A 19 -4.03 -32.82 2.96
C ARG A 19 -3.27 -33.55 4.06
N VAL A 20 -1.95 -33.52 4.07
CA VAL A 20 -1.13 -34.07 5.18
C VAL A 20 -1.18 -33.15 6.41
N SER A 21 -1.45 -31.85 6.20
CA SER A 21 -1.68 -30.88 7.27
C SER A 21 -3.17 -30.67 7.52
N ALA A 22 -3.88 -31.71 7.97
CA ALA A 22 -5.08 -31.53 8.79
C ALA A 22 -4.73 -31.00 10.20
N VAL A 23 -3.60 -30.29 10.34
CA VAL A 23 -3.29 -29.49 11.50
C VAL A 23 -4.09 -28.22 11.31
N LYS A 24 -5.12 -28.05 12.14
CA LYS A 24 -5.88 -26.81 12.29
C LYS A 24 -4.96 -25.60 12.11
N GLU A 25 -5.50 -24.52 11.53
CA GLU A 25 -4.97 -23.16 11.46
C GLU A 25 -4.48 -22.64 12.84
N ALA A 26 -3.46 -23.26 13.38
CA ALA A 26 -2.91 -22.99 14.69
C ALA A 26 -1.71 -22.09 14.44
N ILE A 27 -1.82 -20.86 14.92
CA ILE A 27 -0.72 -19.89 14.83
C ILE A 27 0.48 -20.52 15.57
N PRO A 28 1.63 -20.71 14.89
CA PRO A 28 2.77 -21.44 15.46
C PRO A 28 3.28 -20.75 16.73
N ILE A 29 3.70 -21.52 17.73
CA ILE A 29 4.26 -20.98 18.98
C ILE A 29 5.49 -20.14 18.63
N MET A 30 5.55 -18.92 19.16
CA MET A 30 6.68 -18.02 18.96
C MET A 30 7.49 -17.98 20.24
N THR A 31 8.81 -18.18 20.16
CA THR A 31 9.71 -18.16 21.32
C THR A 31 10.64 -16.96 21.27
N VAL A 32 10.80 -16.27 22.41
CA VAL A 32 11.76 -15.17 22.57
C VAL A 32 12.54 -15.44 23.86
N GLY A 33 13.81 -15.84 23.72
CA GLY A 33 14.60 -16.33 24.85
C GLY A 33 14.00 -17.62 25.41
N THR A 34 13.64 -17.62 26.70
CA THR A 34 12.98 -18.75 27.39
C THR A 34 11.46 -18.68 27.36
N GLU A 35 10.88 -17.56 26.90
CA GLU A 35 9.44 -17.33 26.92
C GLU A 35 8.76 -17.81 25.63
N SER A 36 7.57 -18.39 25.77
CA SER A 36 6.77 -18.92 24.67
C SER A 36 5.41 -18.22 24.57
N TYR A 37 5.10 -17.70 23.37
CA TYR A 37 3.89 -16.95 23.06
C TYR A 37 3.01 -17.76 22.13
N ILE A 38 1.79 -18.07 22.58
CA ILE A 38 0.88 -18.99 21.90
C ILE A 38 -0.26 -18.22 21.21
N THR A 39 -0.82 -17.19 21.86
CA THR A 39 -1.95 -16.43 21.31
C THR A 39 -1.50 -15.39 20.27
N ALA A 40 -2.40 -15.03 19.35
CA ALA A 40 -2.16 -13.96 18.38
C ALA A 40 -1.88 -12.61 19.07
N LYS A 41 -2.61 -12.32 20.15
CA LYS A 41 -2.53 -11.08 20.89
C LYS A 41 -1.15 -10.91 21.56
N ASP A 42 -0.66 -11.96 22.19
CA ASP A 42 0.63 -11.90 22.88
C ASP A 42 1.78 -11.77 21.88
N LYS A 43 1.68 -12.47 20.74
CA LYS A 43 2.63 -12.34 19.62
C LYS A 43 2.65 -10.92 19.06
N ALA A 44 1.48 -10.34 18.79
CA ALA A 44 1.40 -8.96 18.30
C ALA A 44 2.00 -7.97 19.30
N THR A 45 1.76 -8.18 20.60
CA THR A 45 2.27 -7.33 21.67
C THR A 45 3.81 -7.35 21.71
N ILE A 46 4.43 -8.54 21.75
CA ILE A 46 5.88 -8.65 21.85
C ILE A 46 6.59 -8.22 20.55
N LEU A 47 5.97 -8.44 19.39
CA LEU A 47 6.49 -7.94 18.10
C LEU A 47 6.48 -6.41 18.08
N ASN A 48 5.39 -5.78 18.52
CA ASN A 48 5.31 -4.32 18.60
C ASN A 48 6.33 -3.74 19.58
N GLN A 49 6.47 -4.36 20.77
CA GLN A 49 7.48 -3.94 21.74
C GLN A 49 8.91 -4.08 21.19
N THR A 50 9.20 -5.20 20.52
CA THR A 50 10.50 -5.45 19.88
C THR A 50 10.78 -4.42 18.80
N PHE A 51 9.79 -4.16 17.93
CA PHE A 51 9.88 -3.13 16.91
C PHE A 51 10.16 -1.75 17.53
N ILE A 52 9.38 -1.33 18.52
CA ILE A 52 9.59 -0.04 19.19
C ILE A 52 10.99 0.04 19.78
N ALA A 53 11.48 -1.02 20.43
CA ALA A 53 12.81 -1.04 21.05
C ALA A 53 13.95 -0.93 20.03
N LYS A 54 13.81 -1.57 18.87
CA LYS A 54 14.85 -1.61 17.80
C LYS A 54 14.73 -0.45 16.80
N SER A 55 13.55 0.12 16.66
CA SER A 55 13.24 1.22 15.73
C SER A 55 13.25 2.59 16.40
N ARG A 56 13.77 2.70 17.64
CA ARG A 56 14.12 4.01 18.20
C ARG A 56 15.32 4.54 17.41
N ALA A 57 15.09 5.56 16.58
CA ALA A 57 16.17 6.31 15.98
C ALA A 57 16.98 7.00 17.09
N SER A 58 18.06 6.36 17.55
CA SER A 58 18.95 6.86 18.60
C SER A 58 19.75 8.09 18.16
N SER A 59 19.79 8.35 16.85
CA SER A 59 20.25 9.60 16.28
C SER A 59 19.15 10.12 15.39
N ARG A 60 18.90 11.43 15.41
CA ARG A 60 18.23 12.07 14.28
C ARG A 60 19.09 11.70 13.07
N PRO A 61 18.62 10.88 12.11
CA PRO A 61 19.39 10.69 10.90
C PRO A 61 19.64 12.08 10.36
N ARG A 62 20.92 12.41 10.16
CA ARG A 62 21.29 13.70 9.59
C ARG A 62 20.77 13.63 8.16
N PHE A 63 19.57 14.17 7.95
CA PHE A 63 18.98 14.21 6.63
C PHE A 63 20.01 14.90 5.73
N PRO A 64 20.28 14.35 4.54
CA PRO A 64 21.11 15.07 3.58
C PRO A 64 20.48 16.45 3.40
N SER A 65 21.30 17.49 3.45
CA SER A 65 20.81 18.84 3.17
C SER A 65 20.28 18.85 1.74
N LEU A 66 18.95 18.82 1.60
CA LEU A 66 18.32 19.00 0.30
C LEU A 66 18.59 20.45 -0.09
N LYS A 67 19.23 20.65 -1.25
CA LYS A 67 19.39 22.00 -1.79
C LYS A 67 17.99 22.55 -2.09
N LYS A 68 17.66 23.70 -1.51
CA LYS A 68 16.46 24.44 -1.88
C LYS A 68 16.53 24.72 -3.38
N ARG A 69 15.57 24.20 -4.15
CA ARG A 69 15.55 24.31 -5.62
C ARG A 69 14.98 25.64 -6.09
N THR A 70 14.17 26.31 -5.27
CA THR A 70 13.56 27.60 -5.61
C THR A 70 13.18 28.36 -4.34
N ASP A 71 13.35 29.68 -4.37
CA ASP A 71 12.80 30.62 -3.38
C ASP A 71 11.39 31.08 -3.75
N SER A 72 10.89 30.73 -4.94
CA SER A 72 9.54 31.07 -5.39
C SER A 72 8.50 30.41 -4.49
N THR A 73 7.61 31.23 -3.94
CA THR A 73 6.44 30.81 -3.20
C THR A 73 5.18 31.08 -4.03
N LEU A 74 4.29 30.10 -4.15
CA LEU A 74 2.93 30.32 -4.65
C LEU A 74 2.10 30.91 -3.51
N ALA A 75 1.96 32.23 -3.46
CA ALA A 75 1.24 32.92 -2.39
C ALA A 75 -0.29 32.78 -2.50
N ASP A 76 -0.82 32.56 -3.70
CA ASP A 76 -2.25 32.64 -3.99
C ASP A 76 -2.79 31.40 -4.70
N ILE A 77 -2.65 30.22 -4.09
CA ILE A 77 -3.32 29.01 -4.59
C ILE A 77 -4.80 29.09 -4.20
N LEU A 78 -5.58 29.81 -5.02
CA LEU A 78 -7.01 29.96 -4.84
C LEU A 78 -7.77 28.80 -5.50
N PHE A 79 -8.09 27.78 -4.72
CA PHE A 79 -9.06 26.75 -5.08
C PHE A 79 -10.44 27.15 -4.55
N ASN A 80 -11.44 27.17 -5.44
CA ASN A 80 -12.85 27.21 -5.05
C ASN A 80 -13.63 26.25 -5.95
N GLU A 81 -14.80 25.82 -5.48
CA GLU A 81 -15.61 24.79 -6.14
C GLU A 81 -15.96 25.20 -7.58
N TYR A 82 -16.33 26.48 -7.78
CA TYR A 82 -16.60 27.04 -9.11
C TYR A 82 -15.43 26.87 -10.10
N ARG A 83 -14.20 27.21 -9.70
CA ARG A 83 -13.01 27.10 -10.56
C ARG A 83 -12.69 25.65 -10.86
N VAL A 84 -12.79 24.76 -9.87
CA VAL A 84 -12.56 23.32 -10.06
C VAL A 84 -13.60 22.73 -11.01
N LYS A 85 -14.88 23.05 -10.80
CA LYS A 85 -15.99 22.64 -11.68
C LYS A 85 -15.75 23.08 -13.11
N LYS A 86 -15.39 24.35 -13.33
CA LYS A 86 -15.10 24.87 -14.67
C LYS A 86 -13.94 24.12 -15.35
N ILE A 87 -12.86 23.86 -14.62
CA ILE A 87 -11.72 23.08 -15.14
C ILE A 87 -12.15 21.66 -15.55
N LEU A 88 -12.96 20.99 -14.73
CA LEU A 88 -13.47 19.65 -15.02
C LEU A 88 -14.42 19.66 -16.24
N GLN A 89 -15.28 20.68 -16.36
CA GLN A 89 -16.18 20.85 -17.50
C GLN A 89 -15.42 21.14 -18.81
N ASP A 90 -14.28 21.83 -18.73
CA ASP A 90 -13.44 22.16 -19.89
C ASP A 90 -12.47 21.05 -20.30
N LEU A 91 -12.50 19.88 -19.63
CA LEU A 91 -11.64 18.74 -19.98
C LEU A 91 -11.88 18.25 -21.42
N ASN A 92 -10.77 18.02 -22.13
CA ASN A 92 -10.78 17.39 -23.45
C ASN A 92 -10.94 15.87 -23.30
N ILE A 93 -12.12 15.37 -23.62
CA ILE A 93 -12.50 13.96 -23.47
C ILE A 93 -11.76 13.01 -24.44
N ASN A 94 -11.08 13.53 -25.47
CA ASN A 94 -10.35 12.74 -26.45
C ASN A 94 -8.90 12.44 -26.03
N LYS A 95 -8.48 12.88 -24.84
CA LYS A 95 -7.15 12.59 -24.30
C LYS A 95 -7.11 11.20 -23.67
N ALA A 96 -5.94 10.58 -23.72
CA ALA A 96 -5.70 9.31 -23.04
C ALA A 96 -5.76 9.47 -21.51
N SER A 97 -6.16 8.41 -20.83
CA SER A 97 -6.07 8.31 -19.37
C SER A 97 -4.63 8.43 -18.87
N GLY A 98 -4.48 8.95 -17.67
CA GLY A 98 -3.22 8.90 -16.93
C GLY A 98 -2.91 7.48 -16.43
N PRO A 99 -1.80 7.31 -15.69
CA PRO A 99 -1.41 6.04 -15.08
C PRO A 99 -2.43 5.47 -14.08
N ASP A 100 -3.36 6.30 -13.61
CA ASP A 100 -4.47 5.92 -12.73
C ASP A 100 -5.64 5.24 -13.48
N GLY A 101 -5.62 5.25 -14.82
CA GLY A 101 -6.65 4.63 -15.65
C GLY A 101 -7.98 5.39 -15.68
N ILE A 102 -8.06 6.59 -15.10
CA ILE A 102 -9.30 7.37 -15.07
C ILE A 102 -9.47 8.10 -16.41
N GLN A 103 -10.61 7.92 -17.06
CA GLN A 103 -10.89 8.57 -18.34
C GLN A 103 -11.24 10.05 -18.11
N PRO A 104 -10.79 10.99 -18.97
CA PRO A 104 -11.15 12.40 -18.84
C PRO A 104 -12.67 12.64 -18.89
N SER A 105 -13.41 11.81 -19.62
CA SER A 105 -14.89 11.83 -19.65
C SER A 105 -15.50 11.55 -18.28
N THR A 106 -14.93 10.62 -17.50
CA THR A 106 -15.38 10.32 -16.13
C THR A 106 -15.25 11.54 -15.23
N LEU A 107 -14.09 12.19 -15.24
CA LEU A 107 -13.83 13.40 -14.44
C LEU A 107 -14.77 14.56 -14.82
N LYS A 108 -15.02 14.73 -16.12
CA LYS A 108 -15.96 15.75 -16.62
C LYS A 108 -17.39 15.50 -16.16
N ASN A 109 -17.85 14.25 -16.19
CA ASN A 109 -19.18 13.88 -15.70
C ASN A 109 -19.33 14.09 -14.18
N CYS A 110 -18.25 13.91 -13.41
CA CYS A 110 -18.25 14.17 -11.97
C CYS A 110 -18.28 15.67 -11.62
N SER A 111 -18.08 16.57 -12.57
CA SER A 111 -18.05 18.02 -12.31
C SER A 111 -19.37 18.55 -11.73
N ASP A 112 -20.50 17.93 -12.07
CA ASP A 112 -21.82 18.34 -11.59
C ASP A 112 -22.07 17.98 -10.13
N SER A 113 -21.24 17.10 -9.54
CA SER A 113 -21.27 16.80 -8.10
C SER A 113 -20.64 17.90 -7.24
N LEU A 114 -19.97 18.88 -7.87
CA LEU A 114 -19.48 20.07 -7.19
C LEU A 114 -20.56 21.16 -7.21
N HIS A 115 -20.89 21.68 -6.03
CA HIS A 115 -21.89 22.72 -5.82
C HIS A 115 -21.34 24.13 -6.09
#